data_AF-A0A6C0K4A5-F1
#
_entry.id   AF-A0A6C0K4A5-F1
#
_cell.length_a   1.000
_cell.length_b   1.000
_cell.length_c   1.000
_cell.angle_alpha   90.00
_cell.angle_beta   90.00
_cell.angle_gamma   90.00
#
_symmetry.space_group_name_H-M   'P 1'
#
loop_
_entity.id
_entity.type
_entity.pdbx_description
1 polymer ?
#
loop_
_entity_poly.entity_id
_entity_poly.type
_entity_poly.pdbx_seq_one_letter_code
_entity_poly.pdbx_strand_id
1 'polypeptide(L)'
;MQAPQLQVWGPALWSLFHALAEKAGQRPRIESEEKRLWRQFMLSLRAVIPCPACQKHYNDYIKIHSWTPVLEGEGWGSRIRHWFWEFHNAVRGTKSQPLEFEEEQLATAYTKTKADLVPFKQIWTEHMRRGLPLHLLTRDDMQRSLRFLEELILLIF
;
A
#
# COMPACT_ATOMS: atom_id res chain seq x y z
N MET A 1 -17.18 -19.87 4.25
CA MET A 1 -16.61 -18.55 3.84
C MET A 1 -15.40 -18.80 2.96
N GLN A 2 -15.18 -18.00 1.91
CA GLN A 2 -14.02 -18.16 1.03
C GLN A 2 -12.77 -17.54 1.65
N ALA A 3 -11.61 -18.18 1.50
CA ALA A 3 -10.34 -17.63 1.98
C ALA A 3 -9.86 -16.43 1.12
N PRO A 4 -8.97 -15.58 1.64
CA PRO A 4 -8.31 -14.54 0.85
C PRO A 4 -7.53 -15.14 -0.33
N GLN A 5 -7.63 -14.53 -1.51
CA GLN A 5 -7.00 -15.03 -2.74
C GLN A 5 -5.86 -14.09 -3.16
N LEU A 6 -4.61 -14.52 -2.94
CA LEU A 6 -3.41 -13.69 -3.14
C LEU A 6 -3.32 -13.09 -4.54
N GLN A 7 -3.65 -13.88 -5.57
CA GLN A 7 -3.65 -13.48 -6.97
C GLN A 7 -4.72 -12.42 -7.33
N VAL A 8 -5.69 -12.18 -6.44
CA VAL A 8 -6.75 -11.19 -6.61
C VAL A 8 -6.46 -9.93 -5.80
N TRP A 9 -6.24 -10.06 -4.48
CA TRP A 9 -6.01 -8.88 -3.64
C TRP A 9 -4.61 -8.31 -3.74
N GLY A 10 -3.60 -9.12 -4.08
CA GLY A 10 -2.22 -8.66 -4.24
C GLY A 10 -2.10 -7.57 -5.31
N PRO A 11 -2.52 -7.83 -6.57
CA PRO A 11 -2.53 -6.82 -7.63
C PRO A 11 -3.38 -5.58 -7.30
N ALA A 12 -4.51 -5.76 -6.60
CA ALA A 12 -5.34 -4.64 -6.17
C ALA A 12 -4.63 -3.75 -5.14
N LEU A 13 -3.95 -4.34 -4.15
CA LEU A 13 -3.19 -3.60 -3.15
C LEU A 13 -2.00 -2.87 -3.77
N TRP A 14 -1.27 -3.50 -4.70
CA TRP A 14 -0.19 -2.84 -5.43
C TRP A 14 -0.70 -1.67 -6.29
N SER A 15 -1.86 -1.84 -6.94
CA SER A 15 -2.50 -0.74 -7.68
C SER A 15 -2.85 0.44 -6.79
N LEU A 16 -3.32 0.20 -5.56
CA LEU A 16 -3.57 1.27 -4.59
C LEU A 16 -2.27 1.96 -4.18
N PHE A 17 -1.22 1.22 -3.81
CA PHE A 17 0.06 1.79 -3.39
C PHE A 17 0.66 2.69 -4.44
N HIS A 18 0.83 2.17 -5.65
CA HIS A 18 1.48 2.92 -6.73
C HIS A 18 0.63 4.12 -7.17
N ALA A 19 -0.68 3.96 -7.32
CA ALA A 19 -1.55 5.08 -7.72
C ALA A 19 -1.60 6.22 -6.70
N LEU A 20 -1.55 5.90 -5.40
CA LEU A 20 -1.45 6.90 -4.34
C LEU A 20 -0.07 7.57 -4.33
N ALA A 21 1.00 6.78 -4.50
CA ALA A 21 2.36 7.29 -4.49
C ALA A 21 2.69 8.20 -5.69
N GLU A 22 2.11 7.95 -6.87
CA GLU A 22 2.23 8.84 -8.05
C GLU A 22 1.72 10.26 -7.78
N LYS A 23 0.83 10.45 -6.80
CA LYS A 23 0.28 11.75 -6.43
C LYS A 23 0.82 12.30 -5.11
N ALA A 24 1.72 11.57 -4.45
CA ALA A 24 2.20 11.93 -3.14
C ALA A 24 3.02 13.24 -3.15
N GLY A 25 2.83 14.08 -2.14
CA GLY A 25 3.64 15.30 -1.96
C GLY A 25 3.38 16.41 -2.99
N GLN A 26 2.32 16.31 -3.79
CA GLN A 26 1.94 17.33 -4.77
C GLN A 26 1.16 18.50 -4.15
N ARG A 27 0.83 18.43 -2.85
CA ARG A 27 -0.06 19.40 -2.16
C ARG A 27 0.60 19.98 -0.89
N PRO A 28 1.45 21.02 -1.02
CA PRO A 28 2.23 21.55 0.11
C PRO A 28 1.39 22.02 1.31
N ARG A 29 0.18 22.54 1.09
CA ARG A 29 -0.71 23.05 2.14
C ARG A 29 -1.19 21.98 3.13
N ILE A 30 -1.15 20.72 2.75
CA ILE A 30 -1.65 19.58 3.54
C ILE A 30 -0.56 18.53 3.76
N GLU A 31 0.71 18.88 3.51
CA GLU A 31 1.83 17.93 3.53
C GLU A 31 1.97 17.20 4.87
N SER A 32 1.84 17.93 5.99
CA SER A 32 1.96 17.33 7.32
C SER A 32 0.90 16.26 7.57
N GLU A 33 -0.32 16.53 7.12
CA GLU A 33 -1.46 15.62 7.23
C GLU A 33 -1.30 14.42 6.29
N GLU A 34 -0.83 14.64 5.07
CA GLU A 34 -0.55 13.58 4.11
C GLU A 34 0.53 12.62 4.63
N LYS A 35 1.64 13.15 5.16
CA LYS A 35 2.71 12.37 5.79
C LYS A 35 2.19 11.59 7.01
N ARG A 36 1.31 12.20 7.81
CA ARG A 36 0.66 11.53 8.96
C ARG A 36 -0.16 10.35 8.49
N LEU A 37 -0.98 10.52 7.46
CA LEU A 37 -1.83 9.45 6.91
C LEU A 37 -1.01 8.32 6.28
N TRP A 38 0.03 8.64 5.51
CA TRP A 38 0.97 7.63 4.99
C TRP A 38 1.58 6.81 6.12
N ARG A 39 2.12 7.47 7.14
CA ARG A 39 2.69 6.80 8.33
C ARG A 39 1.69 5.85 8.98
N GLN A 40 0.46 6.31 9.21
CA GLN A 40 -0.58 5.51 9.85
C GLN A 40 -1.06 4.34 8.99
N PHE A 41 -1.22 4.56 7.69
CA PHE A 41 -1.59 3.50 6.74
C PHE A 41 -0.50 2.44 6.68
N MET A 42 0.77 2.83 6.51
CA MET A 42 1.92 1.92 6.48
C MET A 42 2.04 1.12 7.78
N LEU A 43 1.91 1.77 8.94
CA LEU A 43 1.91 1.06 10.22
C LEU A 43 0.77 0.04 10.34
N SER A 44 -0.43 0.36 9.83
CA SER A 44 -1.57 -0.56 9.89
C SER A 44 -1.36 -1.85 9.07
N LEU A 45 -0.64 -1.77 7.94
CA LEU A 45 -0.36 -2.93 7.07
C LEU A 45 0.36 -4.07 7.79
N ARG A 46 1.09 -3.77 8.88
CA ARG A 46 1.76 -4.76 9.74
C ARG A 46 0.83 -5.82 10.29
N ALA A 47 -0.46 -5.50 10.47
CA ALA A 47 -1.46 -6.36 11.10
C ALA A 47 -2.62 -6.76 10.18
N VAL A 48 -2.83 -6.07 9.04
CA VAL A 48 -4.03 -6.30 8.20
C VAL A 48 -3.80 -7.09 6.92
N ILE A 49 -2.55 -7.38 6.54
CA ILE A 49 -2.28 -8.23 5.36
C ILE A 49 -2.87 -9.63 5.59
N PRO A 50 -3.89 -10.07 4.82
CA PRO A 50 -4.66 -11.28 5.10
C PRO A 50 -3.94 -12.53 4.56
N CYS A 51 -2.64 -12.63 4.83
CA CYS A 51 -1.77 -13.74 4.48
C CYS A 51 -0.55 -13.73 5.42
N PRO A 52 -0.37 -14.74 6.29
CA PRO A 52 0.70 -14.75 7.28
C PRO A 52 2.10 -14.60 6.67
N ALA A 53 2.38 -15.28 5.56
CA ALA A 53 3.66 -15.19 4.87
C ALA A 53 3.92 -13.78 4.31
N CYS A 54 2.90 -13.17 3.66
CA CYS A 54 3.04 -11.81 3.13
C CYS A 54 3.15 -10.77 4.25
N GLN A 55 2.41 -10.94 5.35
CA GLN A 55 2.49 -10.09 6.52
C GLN A 55 3.89 -10.17 7.18
N LYS A 56 4.45 -11.38 7.30
CA LYS A 56 5.82 -11.56 7.77
C LYS A 56 6.83 -10.88 6.84
N HIS A 57 6.72 -11.09 5.52
CA HIS A 57 7.60 -10.43 4.55
C HIS A 57 7.55 -8.91 4.64
N TYR A 58 6.35 -8.32 4.75
CA TYR A 58 6.22 -6.88 4.95
C TYR A 58 6.90 -6.42 6.24
N ASN A 59 6.61 -7.09 7.36
CA ASN A 59 7.19 -6.74 8.66
C ASN A 59 8.72 -6.90 8.69
N ASP A 60 9.28 -7.87 7.99
CA ASP A 60 10.73 -8.04 7.91
C ASP A 60 11.37 -7.01 6.96
N TYR A 61 10.72 -6.73 5.83
CA TYR A 61 11.18 -5.71 4.89
C TYR A 61 11.28 -4.34 5.55
N ILE A 62 10.23 -3.88 6.26
CA ILE A 62 10.22 -2.54 6.87
C ILE A 62 11.18 -2.38 8.05
N LYS A 63 11.69 -3.48 8.64
CA LYS A 63 12.74 -3.42 9.68
C LYS A 63 14.09 -3.04 9.07
N ILE A 64 14.34 -3.47 7.84
CA ILE A 64 15.60 -3.25 7.11
C ILE A 64 15.49 -1.97 6.27
N HIS A 65 14.37 -1.80 5.57
CA HIS A 65 14.08 -0.70 4.64
C HIS A 65 13.00 0.21 5.20
N SER A 66 13.33 0.96 6.26
CA SER A 66 12.37 1.84 6.93
C SER A 66 11.83 2.92 5.99
N TRP A 67 10.50 3.07 5.94
CA TRP A 67 9.83 4.17 5.24
C TRP A 67 9.78 5.46 6.08
N THR A 68 10.22 5.46 7.35
CA THR A 68 10.14 6.66 8.18
C THR A 68 10.96 7.82 7.61
N PRO A 69 12.25 7.65 7.23
CA PRO A 69 13.05 8.72 6.63
C PRO A 69 12.54 9.13 5.24
N VAL A 70 11.87 8.22 4.53
CA VAL A 70 11.30 8.48 3.19
C VAL A 70 10.28 9.63 3.23
N LEU A 71 9.54 9.77 4.34
CA LEU A 71 8.51 10.79 4.54
C LEU A 71 9.04 12.15 5.02
N GLU A 72 10.35 12.31 5.22
CA GLU A 72 10.93 13.54 5.78
C GLU A 72 11.49 14.45 4.69
N GLY A 73 11.53 15.76 4.90
CA GLY A 73 12.15 16.73 3.96
C GLY A 73 11.42 16.94 2.63
N GLU A 74 12.05 17.75 1.77
CA GLU A 74 11.59 18.04 0.40
C GLU A 74 11.75 16.83 -0.52
N GLY A 75 10.88 16.66 -1.50
CA GLY A 75 10.92 15.53 -2.45
C GLY A 75 10.49 14.19 -1.86
N TRP A 76 9.83 14.18 -0.69
CA TRP A 76 9.37 12.96 -0.03
C TRP A 76 8.37 12.15 -0.87
N GLY A 77 7.56 12.84 -1.70
CA GLY A 77 6.64 12.21 -2.65
C GLY A 77 7.35 11.31 -3.66
N SER A 78 8.45 11.78 -4.25
CA SER A 78 9.27 10.96 -5.16
C SER A 78 9.93 9.79 -4.42
N ARG A 79 10.39 10.00 -3.18
CA ARG A 79 11.00 8.92 -2.39
C ARG A 79 9.99 7.85 -1.99
N ILE A 80 8.75 8.20 -1.64
CA ILE A 80 7.74 7.18 -1.29
C ILE A 80 7.31 6.37 -2.52
N ARG A 81 7.23 7.01 -3.70
CA ARG A 81 7.06 6.34 -4.98
C ARG A 81 8.17 5.33 -5.24
N HIS A 82 9.43 5.75 -5.12
CA HIS A 82 10.60 4.88 -5.27
C HIS A 82 10.58 3.73 -4.26
N TRP A 83 10.28 4.01 -2.99
CA TRP A 83 10.23 2.98 -1.94
C TRP A 83 9.21 1.88 -2.24
N PHE A 84 8.02 2.23 -2.78
CA PHE A 84 7.04 1.21 -3.18
C PHE A 84 7.49 0.38 -4.38
N TRP A 85 8.23 0.99 -5.32
CA TRP A 85 8.84 0.27 -6.43
C TRP A 85 9.90 -0.73 -5.96
N GLU A 86 10.83 -0.30 -5.09
CA GLU A 86 11.82 -1.18 -4.47
C GLU A 86 11.14 -2.31 -3.70
N PHE A 87 10.10 -1.99 -2.91
CA PHE A 87 9.37 -2.99 -2.14
C PHE A 87 8.67 -4.01 -3.03
N HIS A 88 8.00 -3.57 -4.10
CA HIS A 88 7.35 -4.48 -5.03
C HIS A 88 8.37 -5.42 -5.69
N ASN A 89 9.50 -4.89 -6.14
CA ASN A 89 10.56 -5.67 -6.77
C ASN A 89 11.27 -6.61 -5.79
N ALA A 90 11.45 -6.22 -4.53
CA ALA A 90 11.97 -7.10 -3.49
C ALA A 90 11.04 -8.33 -3.30
N VAL A 91 9.72 -8.12 -3.25
CA VAL A 91 8.74 -9.21 -3.17
C VAL A 91 8.81 -10.11 -4.40
N ARG A 92 8.97 -9.56 -5.61
CA ARG A 92 9.12 -10.35 -6.86
C ARG A 92 10.41 -11.16 -6.87
N GLY A 93 11.51 -10.57 -6.41
CA GLY A 93 12.81 -11.24 -6.26
C GLY A 93 12.74 -12.46 -5.35
N THR A 94 12.00 -12.40 -4.23
CA THR A 94 11.80 -13.58 -3.36
C THR A 94 11.08 -14.74 -4.05
N LYS A 95 10.36 -14.46 -5.15
CA LYS A 95 9.64 -15.45 -5.96
C LYS A 95 10.38 -15.80 -7.26
N SER A 96 11.61 -15.34 -7.43
CA SER A 96 12.37 -15.48 -8.69
C SER A 96 11.60 -14.95 -9.91
N GLN A 97 10.77 -13.92 -9.70
CA GLN A 97 10.05 -13.25 -10.77
C GLN A 97 10.90 -12.10 -11.31
N PRO A 98 10.84 -11.80 -12.62
CA PRO A 98 11.53 -10.65 -13.17
C PRO A 98 10.98 -9.35 -12.56
N LEU A 99 11.75 -8.27 -12.68
CA LEU A 99 11.26 -6.90 -12.41
C LEU A 99 9.91 -6.72 -13.11
N GLU A 100 8.97 -6.07 -12.42
CA GLU A 100 7.67 -5.85 -13.03
C GLU A 100 7.78 -4.82 -14.16
N PHE A 101 8.38 -3.67 -13.84
CA PHE A 101 8.61 -2.53 -14.73
C PHE A 101 9.84 -1.76 -14.28
N GLU A 102 10.44 -1.02 -15.21
CA GLU A 102 11.41 0.03 -14.86
C GLU A 102 10.70 1.18 -14.12
N GLU A 103 11.41 1.89 -13.24
CA GLU A 103 10.80 2.93 -12.40
C GLU A 103 10.16 4.07 -13.23
N GLU A 104 10.74 4.39 -14.38
CA GLU A 104 10.26 5.42 -15.31
C GLU A 104 8.88 5.08 -15.89
N GLN A 105 8.50 3.80 -15.89
CA GLN A 105 7.25 3.32 -16.46
C GLN A 105 6.08 3.36 -15.46
N LEU A 106 6.34 3.61 -14.17
CA LEU A 106 5.28 3.61 -13.15
C LEU A 106 4.22 4.67 -13.41
N ALA A 107 4.61 5.86 -13.89
CA ALA A 107 3.65 6.92 -14.19
C ALA A 107 2.66 6.46 -15.27
N THR A 108 3.14 5.80 -16.33
CA THR A 108 2.29 5.24 -17.38
C THR A 108 1.39 4.12 -16.87
N ALA A 109 1.90 3.24 -15.99
CA ALA A 109 1.14 2.11 -15.45
C ALA A 109 0.08 2.53 -14.40
N TYR A 110 0.42 3.50 -13.55
CA TYR A 110 -0.30 3.82 -12.32
C TYR A 110 -0.86 5.25 -12.22
N THR A 111 -0.84 6.02 -13.32
CA THR A 111 -1.70 7.21 -13.40
C THR A 111 -3.16 6.77 -13.35
N LYS A 112 -3.81 7.00 -12.21
CA LYS A 112 -5.22 6.69 -11.95
C LYS A 112 -5.97 7.94 -11.55
N THR A 113 -7.29 7.88 -11.66
CA THR A 113 -8.26 8.80 -11.05
C THR A 113 -8.80 8.19 -9.75
N LYS A 114 -9.55 8.98 -8.98
CA LYS A 114 -10.23 8.49 -7.76
C LYS A 114 -11.21 7.36 -8.07
N ALA A 115 -11.93 7.46 -9.19
CA ALA A 115 -12.90 6.45 -9.61
C ALA A 115 -12.23 5.10 -9.90
N ASP A 116 -11.03 5.13 -10.49
CA ASP A 116 -10.27 3.92 -10.79
C ASP A 116 -9.81 3.16 -9.54
N LEU A 117 -9.71 3.83 -8.38
CA LEU A 117 -9.31 3.19 -7.12
C LEU A 117 -10.45 2.42 -6.43
N VAL A 118 -11.70 2.74 -6.75
CA VAL A 118 -12.88 2.12 -6.15
C VAL A 118 -12.85 0.58 -6.25
N PRO A 119 -12.66 -0.05 -7.43
CA PRO A 119 -12.62 -1.51 -7.53
C PRO A 119 -11.46 -2.11 -6.74
N PHE A 120 -10.27 -1.49 -6.74
CA PHE A 120 -9.12 -1.99 -5.98
C PHE A 120 -9.36 -1.94 -4.47
N LYS A 121 -9.94 -0.85 -3.97
CA LYS A 121 -10.35 -0.71 -2.57
C LYS A 121 -11.40 -1.74 -2.19
N GLN A 122 -12.39 -2.00 -3.05
CA GLN A 122 -13.43 -3.01 -2.82
C GLN A 122 -12.83 -4.42 -2.72
N ILE A 123 -11.94 -4.78 -3.65
CA ILE A 123 -11.23 -6.06 -3.64
C ILE A 123 -10.42 -6.20 -2.34
N TRP A 124 -9.62 -5.18 -1.99
CA TRP A 124 -8.81 -5.19 -0.78
C TRP A 124 -9.66 -5.36 0.49
N THR A 125 -10.74 -4.58 0.59
CA THR A 125 -11.70 -4.64 1.71
C THR A 125 -12.32 -6.03 1.83
N GLU A 126 -12.77 -6.60 0.73
CA GLU A 126 -13.41 -7.92 0.69
C GLU A 126 -12.44 -9.02 1.14
N HIS A 127 -11.18 -8.97 0.70
CA HIS A 127 -10.20 -9.98 1.09
C HIS A 127 -9.71 -9.84 2.53
N MET A 128 -9.68 -8.63 3.09
CA MET A 128 -9.52 -8.47 4.54
C MET A 128 -10.70 -9.08 5.32
N ARG A 129 -11.94 -8.85 4.88
CA ARG A 129 -13.13 -9.47 5.51
C ARG A 129 -13.08 -10.99 5.50
N ARG A 130 -12.61 -11.58 4.39
CA ARG A 130 -12.38 -13.04 4.28
C ARG A 130 -11.32 -13.57 5.24
N GLY A 131 -10.38 -12.74 5.69
CA GLY A 131 -9.36 -13.11 6.66
C GLY A 131 -9.84 -13.08 8.12
N LEU A 132 -10.92 -12.35 8.43
CA LEU A 132 -11.49 -12.26 9.79
C LEU A 132 -11.91 -13.61 10.39
N PRO A 133 -12.73 -14.46 9.72
CA PRO A 133 -13.12 -15.76 10.27
C PRO A 133 -11.95 -16.74 10.39
N LEU A 134 -10.81 -16.43 9.77
CA LEU A 134 -9.58 -17.23 9.80
C LEU A 134 -8.56 -16.68 10.81
N HIS A 135 -8.92 -15.65 11.57
CA HIS A 135 -8.05 -14.99 12.55
C HIS A 135 -6.71 -14.48 11.97
N LEU A 136 -6.69 -14.11 10.68
CA LEU A 136 -5.49 -13.58 10.03
C LEU A 136 -5.22 -12.10 10.39
N LEU A 137 -6.25 -11.42 10.87
CA LEU A 137 -6.29 -10.02 11.28
C LEU A 137 -7.51 -9.80 12.18
N THR A 138 -7.53 -8.68 12.91
CA THR A 138 -8.70 -8.29 13.72
C THR A 138 -9.63 -7.33 12.97
N ARG A 139 -10.88 -7.24 13.44
CA ARG A 139 -11.85 -6.28 12.90
C ARG A 139 -11.39 -4.84 13.12
N ASP A 140 -10.81 -4.55 14.28
CA ASP A 140 -10.37 -3.21 14.65
C ASP A 140 -9.18 -2.76 13.80
N ASP A 141 -8.22 -3.65 13.55
CA ASP A 141 -7.09 -3.38 12.65
C ASP A 141 -7.58 -3.13 11.23
N MET A 142 -8.48 -3.98 10.72
CA MET A 142 -9.08 -3.80 9.39
C MET A 142 -9.77 -2.44 9.26
N GLN A 143 -10.64 -2.09 10.22
CA GLN A 143 -11.36 -0.81 10.19
C GLN A 143 -10.42 0.39 10.25
N ARG A 144 -9.37 0.30 11.08
CA ARG A 144 -8.34 1.33 11.21
C ARG A 144 -7.56 1.52 9.90
N SER A 145 -7.10 0.43 9.29
CA SER A 145 -6.38 0.50 8.00
C SER A 145 -7.24 1.07 6.88
N LEU A 146 -8.50 0.62 6.76
CA LEU A 146 -9.44 1.14 5.76
C LEU A 146 -9.74 2.62 5.93
N ARG A 147 -9.82 3.10 7.17
CA ARG A 147 -10.00 4.53 7.47
C ARG A 147 -8.83 5.35 6.97
N PHE A 148 -7.59 4.95 7.28
CA PHE A 148 -6.41 5.68 6.82
C PHE A 148 -6.27 5.65 5.30
N LEU A 149 -6.56 4.50 4.66
CA LEU A 149 -6.61 4.41 3.21
C LEU A 149 -7.65 5.39 2.61
N GLU A 150 -8.84 5.45 3.20
CA GLU A 150 -9.90 6.35 2.71
C GLU A 150 -9.53 7.82 2.88
N GLU A 151 -9.06 8.21 4.07
CA GLU A 151 -8.59 9.57 4.34
C GLU A 151 -7.47 9.96 3.35
N LEU A 152 -6.54 9.04 3.06
CA LEU A 152 -5.46 9.27 2.12
C LEU A 152 -5.97 9.45 0.67
N ILE A 153 -6.92 8.61 0.23
CA ILE A 153 -7.57 8.75 -1.08
C ILE A 153 -8.29 10.11 -1.18
N LEU A 154 -9.04 10.51 -0.14
CA LEU A 154 -9.76 11.79 -0.11
C LEU A 154 -8.82 13.00 -0.12
N LEU A 155 -7.67 12.90 0.56
CA LEU A 155 -6.71 13.99 0.67
C LEU A 155 -5.91 14.20 -0.63
N ILE A 156 -5.55 13.10 -1.30
CA ILE A 156 -4.68 13.10 -2.48
C ILE A 156 -5.47 13.34 -3.79
N PHE A 157 -6.74 12.90 -3.87
CA PHE A 157 -7.61 13.06 -5.04
C PHE A 157 -8.74 14.05 -4.80
#